data_AF-A0A353Q1W4-F1
#
_entry.id   AF-A0A353Q1W4-F1
#
_cell.length_a   1.000
_cell.length_b   1.000
_cell.length_c   1.000
_cell.angle_alpha   90.00
_cell.angle_beta   90.00
_cell.angle_gamma   90.00
#
_symmetry.space_group_name_H-M   'P 1'
#
loop_
_entity.id
_entity.type
_entity.pdbx_description
1 polymer ?
#
loop_
_entity_poly.entity_id
_entity_poly.type
_entity_poly.pdbx_seq_one_letter_code
_entity_poly.pdbx_strand_id
1 'polypeptide(L)' 'MERLHRKERVAAILKILSDNPNKIYSLGYFSEKFDVARSTLSEDVVI' A
#
# COMPACT_ATOMS: atom_id res chain seq x y z
N MET A 1 4.48 15.81 -2.43
CA MET A 1 3.67 15.12 -1.42
C MET A 1 4.57 14.76 -0.27
N GLU A 2 4.10 14.90 0.96
CA GLU A 2 4.83 14.42 2.13
C GLU A 2 4.96 12.89 2.06
N ARG A 3 6.14 12.36 2.37
CA ARG A 3 6.41 10.92 2.26
C ARG A 3 5.67 10.21 3.38
N LEU A 4 4.69 9.39 3.03
CA LEU A 4 3.90 8.62 4.00
C LEU A 4 4.80 7.69 4.82
N HIS A 5 4.64 7.73 6.15
CA HIS A 5 5.25 6.76 7.05
C HIS A 5 4.62 5.37 6.87
N ARG A 6 5.34 4.32 7.27
CA ARG A 6 4.90 2.92 7.16
C ARG A 6 3.49 2.70 7.73
N LYS A 7 3.22 3.20 8.94
CA LYS A 7 1.89 3.07 9.58
C LYS A 7 0.75 3.65 8.74
N GLU A 8 1.00 4.75 8.04
CA GLU A 8 0.01 5.43 7.22
C GLU A 8 -0.23 4.66 5.92
N ARG A 9 0.85 4.14 5.30
CA ARG A 9 0.73 3.27 4.13
C ARG A 9 -0.03 1.98 4.47
N VAL A 10 0.29 1.32 5.59
CA VAL A 10 -0.42 0.12 6.05
C VAL A 10 -1.90 0.42 6.27
N ALA A 11 -2.23 1.50 6.98
CA ALA A 11 -3.62 1.90 7.20
C ALA A 11 -4.37 2.20 5.88
N ALA A 12 -3.70 2.87 4.93
CA ALA A 12 -4.27 3.16 3.62
C ALA A 12 -4.48 1.90 2.77
N ILE A 13 -3.53 0.96 2.78
CA ILE A 13 -3.67 -0.35 2.12
C ILE A 13 -4.89 -1.08 2.68
N LEU A 14 -4.98 -1.18 4.01
CA LEU A 14 -6.10 -1.80 4.72
C LEU A 14 -7.44 -1.19 4.29
N LYS A 15 -7.55 0.15 4.34
CA LYS A 15 -8.76 0.87 3.93
C LYS A 15 -9.15 0.58 2.47
N ILE A 16 -8.20 0.63 1.54
CA ILE A 16 -8.45 0.39 0.11
C ILE A 16 -8.96 -1.04 -0.13
N LEU A 17 -8.34 -2.04 0.52
CA LEU A 17 -8.73 -3.43 0.38
C LEU A 17 -10.10 -3.70 1.03
N SER A 18 -10.35 -3.17 2.24
CA SER A 18 -11.63 -3.31 2.94
C SER A 18 -12.79 -2.65 2.18
N ASP A 19 -12.55 -1.51 1.54
CA ASP A 19 -13.57 -0.81 0.74
C ASP A 19 -13.84 -1.50 -0.61
N ASN A 20 -12.91 -2.33 -1.09
CA ASN A 20 -12.99 -3.01 -2.38
C ASN A 20 -12.76 -4.51 -2.22
N PRO A 21 -13.68 -5.24 -1.55
CA PRO A 21 -13.55 -6.67 -1.36
C PRO A 21 -13.48 -7.42 -2.69
N ASN A 22 -12.77 -8.55 -2.70
CA ASN A 22 -12.60 -9.43 -3.87
C ASN A 22 -11.94 -8.76 -5.10
N LYS A 23 -11.26 -7.63 -4.91
CA LYS A 23 -10.50 -6.95 -5.98
C LYS A 23 -9.01 -7.16 -5.80
N ILE A 24 -8.36 -7.63 -6.87
CA ILE A 24 -6.91 -7.84 -6.89
C ILE A 24 -6.22 -6.51 -7.19
N TYR A 25 -5.27 -6.13 -6.34
CA TYR A 25 -4.39 -5.00 -6.55
C TYR A 25 -2.95 -5.49 -6.66
N SER A 26 -2.21 -4.97 -7.64
CA SER A 26 -0.78 -5.25 -7.76
C SER A 26 0.02 -4.35 -6.79
N LEU A 27 1.23 -4.76 -6.41
CA LEU A 27 2.15 -3.88 -5.68
C LEU A 27 2.51 -2.62 -6.50
N GLY A 28 2.43 -2.70 -7.84
CA GLY A 28 2.64 -1.54 -8.73
C GLY A 28 1.63 -0.42 -8.49
N TYR A 29 0.36 -0.76 -8.29
CA TYR A 29 -0.69 0.21 -7.97
C TYR A 29 -0.34 1.02 -6.70
N PHE A 30 0.10 0.34 -5.64
CA PHE A 30 0.48 1.01 -4.39
C PHE A 30 1.82 1.74 -4.51
N SER A 31 2.76 1.22 -5.31
CA SER A 31 4.06 1.83 -5.57
C SER A 31 3.91 3.19 -6.22
N GLU A 32 3.06 3.30 -7.24
CA GLU A 32 2.71 4.56 -7.90
C GLU A 32 1.91 5.48 -6.97
N LYS A 33 0.96 4.91 -6.21
CA LYS A 33 0.09 5.70 -5.31
C LYS A 33 0.83 6.34 -4.14
N PHE A 34 1.82 5.66 -3.59
CA PHE A 34 2.56 6.11 -2.40
C PHE A 34 3.97 6.62 -2.72
N ASP A 35 4.39 6.58 -3.98
CA ASP A 35 5.72 6.97 -4.46
C ASP A 35 6.85 6.27 -3.68
N VAL A 36 6.74 4.94 -3.54
CA VAL A 36 7.72 4.10 -2.85
C VAL A 36 8.03 2.84 -3.66
N ALA A 37 9.21 2.26 -3.43
CA ALA A 37 9.63 1.05 -4.09
C ALA A 37 8.73 -0.16 -3.72
N ARG A 38 8.56 -1.08 -4.68
CA ARG A 38 7.80 -2.32 -4.45
C ARG A 38 8.39 -3.17 -3.33
N SER A 39 9.72 -3.17 -3.15
CA SER A 39 10.39 -3.87 -2.04
C SER A 39 9.97 -3.32 -0.68
N THR A 40 9.85 -2.00 -0.53
CA THR A 40 9.34 -1.36 0.69
C THR A 40 7.89 -1.75 0.96
N LEU A 41 7.05 -1.83 -0.08
CA LEU A 41 5.65 -2.23 0.09
C LEU A 41 5.50 -3.71 0.41
N SER A 42 6.37 -4.57 -0.10
CA SER A 42 6.41 -5.97 0.31
C SER A 42 6.60 -6.09 1.83
N GLU A 43 7.48 -5.29 2.44
CA GLU A 43 7.63 -5.27 3.90
C GLU A 43 6.36 -4.76 4.62
N ASP A 44 5.62 -3.82 4.03
CA ASP A 44 4.39 -3.29 4.61
C ASP A 44 3.26 -4.34 4.68
N VAL A 45 3.28 -5.37 3.83
CA VAL A 45 2.22 -6.41 3.75
C VAL A 45 2.65 -7.81 4.22
N VAL A 46 3.94 -8.06 4.43
CA VAL A 46 4.49 -9.39 4.78
C VAL A 46 4.42 -9.75 6.27
N ILE A 47 4.12 -8.80 7.17
CA ILE A 47 3.97 -9.11 8.61
C ILE A 47 2.85 -10.14 8.83
#